data_AF-A0A7V0PTL2-F1
#
_entry.id   AF-A0A7V0PTL2-F1
#
_cell.length_a   1.000
_cell.length_b   1.000
_cell.length_c   1.000
_cell.angle_alpha   90.00
_cell.angle_beta   90.00
_cell.angle_gamma   90.00
#
_symmetry.space_group_name_H-M   'P 1'
#
loop_
_entity.id
_entity.type
_entity.pdbx_description
1 polymer ?
#
loop_
_entity_poly.entity_id
_entity_poly.type
_entity_poly.pdbx_seq_one_letter_code
_entity_poly.pdbx_strand_id
1 'polypeptide(L)'
;GNTYSGSSITGLSAALDAAAPGDKILMVSFGSGAGSDAFVFQTTEAIEAAQHLAPTFKEMTTKKRIYLTYGEYVRYRGKIQLND
;
A
#
# COMPACT_ATOMS: atom_id res chain seq x y z
N GLY A 1 7.93 2.41 0.71
CA GLY A 1 8.41 3.33 -0.35
C GLY A 1 7.24 3.70 -1.25
N ASN A 2 7.48 4.45 -2.33
CA ASN A 2 6.43 4.84 -3.28
C ASN A 2 6.11 3.67 -4.23
N THR A 3 4.87 3.18 -4.19
CA THR A 3 4.36 2.10 -5.07
C THR A 3 3.56 2.65 -6.27
N TYR A 4 3.74 3.93 -6.59
CA TYR A 4 3.12 4.62 -7.72
C TYR A 4 1.60 4.52 -7.63
N SER A 5 0.94 3.97 -8.66
CA SER A 5 -0.52 3.78 -8.69
C SER A 5 -1.03 2.93 -7.54
N GLY A 6 -0.19 2.09 -6.93
CA GLY A 6 -0.54 1.32 -5.74
C GLY A 6 -0.54 2.12 -4.44
N SER A 7 0.00 3.34 -4.41
CA SER A 7 0.23 4.09 -3.17
C SER A 7 -1.07 4.45 -2.46
N SER A 8 -2.05 5.02 -3.17
CA SER A 8 -3.34 5.43 -2.60
C SER A 8 -4.14 4.23 -2.08
N ILE A 9 -4.21 3.16 -2.86
CA ILE A 9 -4.94 1.94 -2.50
C ILE A 9 -4.28 1.21 -1.31
N THR A 10 -2.95 1.20 -1.26
CA THR A 10 -2.21 0.64 -0.13
C THR A 10 -2.48 1.45 1.15
N GLY A 11 -2.54 2.78 1.05
CA GLY A 11 -2.94 3.65 2.16
C GLY A 11 -4.38 3.40 2.60
N LEU A 12 -5.30 3.25 1.64
CA LEU A 12 -6.70 2.92 1.93
C LEU A 12 -6.83 1.57 2.65
N SER A 13 -6.09 0.54 2.22
CA SER A 13 -6.07 -0.76 2.91
C SER A 13 -5.64 -0.62 4.37
N ALA A 14 -4.60 0.17 4.65
CA ALA A 14 -4.14 0.40 6.02
C ALA A 14 -5.17 1.18 6.86
N ALA A 15 -5.90 2.12 6.24
CA ALA A 15 -6.99 2.83 6.90
C ALA A 15 -8.17 1.90 7.21
N LEU A 16 -8.54 1.04 6.27
CA LEU A 16 -9.61 0.06 6.44
C LEU A 16 -9.29 -0.97 7.52
N ASP A 17 -8.02 -1.37 7.71
CA ASP A 17 -7.60 -2.26 8.80
C ASP A 17 -7.79 -1.65 10.20
N ALA A 18 -7.89 -0.32 10.30
CA ALA A 18 -7.97 0.40 11.58
C ALA A 18 -9.32 1.11 11.81
N ALA A 19 -10.22 1.08 10.82
CA ALA A 19 -11.48 1.80 10.86
C ALA A 19 -12.55 1.06 11.68
N ALA A 20 -13.43 1.83 12.33
CA ALA A 20 -14.64 1.34 12.98
C ALA A 20 -15.86 1.47 12.06
N PRO A 21 -16.98 0.77 12.32
CA PRO A 21 -18.24 1.01 11.60
C PRO A 21 -18.68 2.47 11.66
N GLY A 22 -19.11 3.03 10.51
CA GLY A 22 -19.59 4.40 10.39
C GLY A 22 -18.52 5.47 10.16
N ASP A 23 -17.23 5.14 10.28
CA ASP A 23 -16.12 6.04 9.95
C ASP A 23 -16.17 6.51 8.50
N LYS A 24 -15.73 7.75 8.27
CA LYS A 24 -15.57 8.33 6.93
C LYS A 24 -14.10 8.44 6.57
N ILE A 25 -13.76 7.97 5.37
CA ILE A 25 -12.39 7.97 4.85
C ILE A 25 -12.37 8.75 3.53
N LEU A 26 -11.57 9.82 3.45
CA LEU A 26 -11.27 10.53 2.21
C LEU A 26 -9.95 10.02 1.63
N MET A 27 -10.00 9.43 0.43
CA MET A 27 -8.82 9.02 -0.32
C MET A 27 -8.65 9.94 -1.53
N VAL A 28 -7.46 10.50 -1.71
CA VAL A 28 -7.11 11.34 -2.86
C VAL A 28 -5.86 10.78 -3.52
N SER A 29 -5.94 10.49 -4.82
CA SER A 29 -4.82 9.99 -5.63
C SER A 29 -4.10 11.13 -6.36
N PHE A 30 -2.92 10.84 -6.92
CA PHE A 30 -2.26 11.75 -7.86
C PHE A 30 -1.47 10.97 -8.90
N GLY A 31 -1.60 11.36 -10.16
CA GLY A 31 -0.79 10.91 -11.28
C GLY A 31 -0.14 12.08 -12.00
N SER A 32 1.16 12.00 -12.26
CA SER A 32 1.92 13.03 -12.99
C SER A 32 1.43 13.16 -14.44
N GLY A 33 1.25 14.41 -14.92
CA GLY A 33 0.70 14.69 -16.26
C GLY A 33 -0.25 15.91 -16.38
N ALA A 34 -1.17 16.24 -15.48
CA ALA A 34 -1.49 15.67 -14.17
C ALA A 34 -3.01 15.45 -13.98
N GLY A 35 -3.34 14.51 -13.09
CA GLY A 35 -4.71 14.18 -12.72
C GLY A 35 -4.80 13.66 -11.29
N SER A 36 -5.99 13.75 -10.70
CA SER A 36 -6.27 13.31 -9.34
C SER A 36 -7.71 12.83 -9.25
N ASP A 37 -7.92 11.73 -8.54
CA ASP A 37 -9.24 11.18 -8.22
C ASP A 37 -9.46 11.26 -6.72
N ALA A 38 -10.65 11.68 -6.30
CA ALA A 38 -11.04 11.78 -4.91
C ALA A 38 -12.28 10.93 -4.62
N PHE A 39 -12.23 10.15 -3.55
CA PHE A 39 -13.31 9.27 -3.12
C PHE A 39 -13.57 9.44 -1.62
N VAL A 40 -14.85 9.48 -1.24
CA VAL A 40 -15.28 9.40 0.16
C VAL A 40 -15.92 8.04 0.39
N PHE A 41 -15.38 7.29 1.33
CA PHE A 41 -15.93 6.03 1.79
C PHE A 41 -16.60 6.24 3.15
N GLN A 42 -17.68 5.49 3.40
CA GLN A 42 -18.23 5.30 4.73
C GLN A 42 -18.20 3.81 5.03
N THR A 43 -17.55 3.44 6.13
CA THR A 43 -17.47 2.04 6.56
C THR A 43 -18.83 1.57 7.08
N THR A 44 -19.06 0.26 6.98
CA THR A 44 -20.28 -0.39 7.46
C THR A 44 -19.94 -1.39 8.55
N GLU A 45 -20.94 -1.91 9.25
CA GLU A 45 -20.79 -2.99 10.24
C GLU A 45 -20.05 -4.22 9.67
N ALA A 46 -20.14 -4.45 8.36
CA ALA A 46 -19.45 -5.58 7.71
C ALA A 46 -17.91 -5.50 7.82
N ILE A 47 -17.35 -4.34 8.19
CA ILE A 47 -15.90 -4.17 8.28
C ILE A 47 -15.28 -5.04 9.39
N GLU A 48 -16.00 -5.24 10.50
CA GLU A 48 -15.52 -6.05 11.63
C GLU A 48 -15.31 -7.51 11.22
N ALA A 49 -16.19 -8.04 10.37
CA ALA A 49 -16.07 -9.40 9.84
C ALA A 49 -15.01 -9.51 8.74
N ALA A 50 -14.69 -8.42 8.03
CA ALA A 50 -13.80 -8.45 6.88
C ALA A 50 -12.32 -8.27 7.22
N GLN A 51 -11.98 -7.43 8.22
CA GLN A 51 -10.59 -7.03 8.55
C GLN A 51 -9.64 -8.19 8.86
N HIS A 52 -10.15 -9.35 9.28
CA HIS A 52 -9.34 -10.49 9.72
C HIS A 52 -9.45 -11.71 8.81
N LEU A 53 -10.07 -11.58 7.64
CA LEU A 53 -10.10 -12.64 6.62
C LEU A 53 -8.76 -12.74 5.87
N ALA A 54 -7.88 -11.76 6.00
CA ALA A 54 -6.54 -11.73 5.43
C ALA A 54 -5.55 -11.05 6.40
N PRO A 55 -4.22 -11.23 6.21
CA PRO A 55 -3.23 -10.49 6.99
C PRO A 55 -3.38 -8.98 6.79
N THR A 56 -3.27 -8.22 7.87
CA THR A 56 -3.33 -6.76 7.82
C THR A 56 -2.14 -6.16 7.07
N PHE A 57 -2.27 -4.93 6.59
CA PHE A 57 -1.19 -4.16 5.98
C PHE A 57 0.06 -4.13 6.86
N LYS A 58 -0.12 -3.91 8.18
CA LYS A 58 0.99 -3.90 9.14
C LYS A 58 1.69 -5.25 9.21
N GLU A 59 0.95 -6.35 9.23
CA GLU A 59 1.52 -7.69 9.24
C GLU A 59 2.28 -8.01 7.95
N MET A 60 1.68 -7.71 6.79
CA MET A 60 2.30 -7.93 5.48
C MET A 60 3.61 -7.15 5.34
N THR A 61 3.67 -5.91 5.80
CA THR A 61 4.84 -5.04 5.62
C THR A 61 5.90 -5.15 6.70
N THR A 62 5.62 -5.79 7.84
CA THR A 62 6.59 -5.91 8.95
C THR A 62 7.11 -7.32 9.16
N LYS A 63 6.28 -8.37 8.99
CA LYS A 63 6.64 -9.73 9.41
C LYS A 63 7.62 -10.44 8.47
N LYS A 64 7.69 -10.08 7.17
CA LYS A 64 8.46 -10.80 6.15
C LYS A 64 9.50 -9.93 5.44
N ARG A 65 10.26 -9.13 6.20
CA ARG A 65 11.31 -8.27 5.64
C ARG A 65 12.59 -9.07 5.41
N ILE A 66 13.13 -8.98 4.19
CA ILE A 66 14.48 -9.42 3.86
C ILE A 66 15.29 -8.16 3.60
N TYR A 67 16.27 -7.89 4.46
CA TYR A 67 17.18 -6.77 4.27
C TYR A 67 18.22 -7.13 3.22
N LEU A 68 18.48 -6.18 2.32
CA LEU A 68 19.48 -6.31 1.27
C LEU A 68 20.53 -5.22 1.45
N THR A 69 21.77 -5.57 1.17
CA THR A 69 22.80 -4.59 0.86
C THR A 69 22.43 -3.84 -0.42
N TYR A 70 23.05 -2.67 -0.63
CA TYR A 70 22.83 -1.93 -1.86
C TYR A 70 23.24 -2.74 -3.11
N GLY A 71 24.35 -3.49 -3.02
CA GLY A 71 24.83 -4.39 -4.08
C GLY A 71 23.81 -5.46 -4.48
N GLU A 72 23.20 -6.14 -3.51
CA GLU A 72 22.13 -7.12 -3.76
C GLU A 72 20.89 -6.46 -4.38
N TYR A 73 20.48 -5.28 -3.87
CA TYR A 73 19.36 -4.53 -4.43
C TYR A 73 19.59 -4.16 -5.90
N VAL A 74 20.75 -3.57 -6.25
CA VAL A 74 21.03 -3.16 -7.64
C VAL A 74 21.18 -4.36 -8.56
N ARG A 75 21.71 -5.49 -8.06
CA ARG A 75 21.71 -6.77 -8.78
C ARG A 75 20.30 -7.26 -9.07
N TYR A 76 19.44 -7.37 -8.06
CA TYR A 76 18.05 -7.85 -8.23
C TYR A 76 17.19 -6.92 -9.10
N ARG A 77 17.49 -5.62 -9.10
CA ARG A 77 16.79 -4.63 -9.93
C ARG A 77 17.38 -4.46 -11.33
N GLY A 78 18.41 -5.22 -11.70
CA GLY A 78 19.04 -5.14 -13.02
C GLY A 78 19.70 -3.78 -13.30
N LYS A 79 20.23 -3.12 -12.27
CA LYS A 79 20.86 -1.80 -12.36
C LYS A 79 22.37 -1.84 -12.56
N ILE A 80 22.97 -3.03 -12.61
CA ILE A 80 24.40 -3.20 -12.88
C ILE A 80 24.55 -3.35 -14.40
N GLN A 81 25.29 -2.45 -15.03
CA GLN A 81 25.72 -2.64 -16.42
C GLN A 81 26.82 -3.70 -16.42
N LEU A 82 26.55 -4.82 -17.09
CA LEU A 82 27.55 -5.86 -17.34
C LEU A 82 28.18 -5.54 -18.70
N ASN A 83 29.49 -5.75 -18.81
CA ASN A 83 30.13 -5.77 -20.12
C ASN A 83 29.75 -7.06 -20.84
N ASP A 84 29.67 -7.00 -22.16
CA ASP A 84 29.61 -8.19 -23.01
C ASP A 84 30.90 -9.03 -22.88
#